data_AF-A0A178J9W8-F1
#
_entry.id   AF-A0A178J9W8-F1
#
_cell.length_a   1.000
_cell.length_b   1.000
_cell.length_c   1.000
_cell.angle_alpha   90.00
_cell.angle_beta   90.00
_cell.angle_gamma   90.00
#
_symmetry.space_group_name_H-M   'P 1'
#
loop_
_entity.id
_entity.type
_entity.pdbx_description
1 polymer ?
#
loop_
_entity_poly.entity_id
_entity_poly.type
_entity_poly.pdbx_seq_one_letter_code
_entity_poly.pdbx_strand_id
1 'polypeptide(L)'
;MIKRYLAQIFIALGLLISLPVLAQQEGAPKLAYFTLEPDLTTNFYTKGKKLGYIQVRIDIMVANEADLGVIELHQPLIRDAVIELLGKQSEDTITSLAGREDLRKTLVEQLNATLLPETGKTIIADLLFTKYLYQ
;
A
#
# COMPACT_ATOMS: atom_id res chain seq x y z
N MET A 1 -28.45 -12.32 62.07
CA MET A 1 -27.14 -11.79 61.61
C MET A 1 -26.75 -12.28 60.21
N ILE A 2 -27.04 -13.53 59.82
CA ILE A 2 -26.70 -14.13 58.50
C ILE A 2 -27.25 -13.38 57.26
N LYS A 3 -28.48 -12.84 57.33
CA LYS A 3 -29.10 -12.10 56.21
C LYS A 3 -28.32 -10.83 55.80
N ARG A 4 -27.54 -10.24 56.72
CA ARG A 4 -26.75 -9.04 56.46
C ARG A 4 -25.46 -9.34 55.69
N TYR A 5 -24.86 -10.51 55.96
CA TYR A 5 -23.70 -11.01 55.23
C TYR A 5 -24.07 -11.49 53.82
N LEU A 6 -25.26 -12.10 53.65
CA LEU A 6 -25.80 -12.47 52.33
C LEU A 6 -25.95 -11.27 51.39
N ALA A 7 -26.44 -10.14 51.91
CA ALA A 7 -26.53 -8.90 51.13
C ALA A 7 -25.15 -8.35 50.74
N GLN A 8 -24.17 -8.44 51.63
CA GLN A 8 -22.79 -8.01 51.36
C GLN A 8 -22.10 -8.88 50.31
N ILE A 9 -22.35 -10.20 50.32
CA ILE A 9 -21.84 -11.13 49.30
C ILE A 9 -22.45 -10.82 47.93
N PHE A 10 -23.75 -10.50 47.87
CA PHE A 10 -24.40 -10.11 46.62
C PHE A 10 -23.85 -8.80 46.04
N ILE A 11 -23.55 -7.82 46.89
CA ILE A 11 -22.93 -6.54 46.47
C ILE A 11 -21.49 -6.77 45.98
N ALA A 12 -20.72 -7.60 46.67
CA ALA A 12 -19.35 -7.95 46.27
C ALA A 12 -19.31 -8.73 44.94
N LEU A 13 -20.31 -9.60 44.69
CA LEU A 13 -20.43 -10.35 43.45
C LEU A 13 -20.85 -9.46 42.26
N GLY A 14 -21.67 -8.43 42.50
CA GLY A 14 -22.05 -7.45 41.47
C GLY A 14 -20.89 -6.58 40.98
N LEU A 15 -19.91 -6.29 41.85
CA LEU A 15 -18.70 -5.54 41.50
C LEU A 15 -17.72 -6.34 40.63
N LEU A 16 -17.75 -7.68 40.69
CA LEU A 16 -16.89 -8.56 39.88
C LEU A 16 -17.36 -8.71 38.42
N ILE A 17 -18.59 -8.31 38.09
CA ILE A 17 -19.16 -8.39 36.72
C ILE A 17 -18.90 -7.11 35.92
N SER A 18 -18.39 -6.05 36.57
CA SER A 18 -17.97 -4.79 35.95
C SER A 18 -16.61 -4.95 35.25
N LEU A 19 -16.52 -5.83 34.26
CA LEU A 19 -15.38 -5.79 33.33
C LEU A 19 -15.56 -4.56 32.43
N PRO A 20 -14.57 -3.66 32.34
CA PRO A 20 -14.63 -2.60 31.35
C PRO A 20 -14.60 -3.26 29.97
N VAL A 21 -15.65 -3.05 29.19
CA VAL A 21 -15.63 -3.37 27.76
C VAL A 21 -14.57 -2.46 27.16
N LEU A 22 -13.40 -3.02 26.83
CA LEU A 22 -12.42 -2.33 26.01
C LEU A 22 -13.05 -2.18 24.63
N ALA A 23 -13.59 -0.99 24.35
CA ALA A 23 -13.93 -0.61 23.00
C ALA A 23 -12.63 -0.57 22.20
N GLN A 24 -12.38 -1.59 21.38
CA GLN A 24 -11.33 -1.58 20.38
C GLN A 24 -11.69 -0.44 19.41
N GLN A 25 -11.04 0.71 19.55
CA GLN A 25 -11.12 1.75 18.53
C GLN A 25 -10.43 1.18 17.29
N GLU A 26 -11.20 0.61 16.37
CA GLU A 26 -10.79 0.53 14.97
C GLU A 26 -10.59 1.99 14.51
N GLY A 27 -9.36 2.48 14.65
CA GLY A 27 -8.99 3.81 14.22
C GLY A 27 -9.35 3.97 12.75
N ALA A 28 -9.88 5.15 12.40
CA ALA A 28 -10.19 5.48 11.02
C ALA A 28 -9.00 5.13 10.11
N PRO A 29 -9.25 4.63 8.88
CA PRO A 29 -8.18 4.21 7.98
C PRO A 29 -7.18 5.34 7.80
N LYS A 30 -5.95 5.09 8.25
CA LYS A 30 -4.85 6.05 8.21
C LYS A 30 -3.99 5.73 7.00
N LEU A 31 -3.80 6.74 6.15
CA LEU A 31 -2.89 6.66 5.01
C LEU A 31 -1.46 6.42 5.50
N ALA A 32 -0.76 5.53 4.80
CA ALA A 32 0.66 5.31 5.03
C ALA A 32 1.40 5.17 3.69
N TYR A 33 2.72 5.27 3.74
CA TYR A 33 3.58 5.23 2.56
C TYR A 33 4.65 4.15 2.72
N PHE A 34 4.85 3.38 1.66
CA PHE A 34 5.90 2.38 1.57
C PHE A 34 6.85 2.72 0.43
N THR A 35 8.13 2.94 0.72
CA THR A 35 9.15 3.23 -0.30
C THR A 35 9.65 1.93 -0.92
N LEU A 36 9.60 1.86 -2.25
CA LEU A 36 10.06 0.71 -3.01
C LEU A 36 11.58 0.78 -3.21
N GLU A 37 12.34 0.19 -2.29
CA GLU A 37 13.80 0.12 -2.38
C GLU A 37 14.30 -1.24 -2.91
N PRO A 38 15.41 -1.28 -3.68
CA PRO A 38 16.14 -0.13 -4.24
C PRO A 38 15.42 0.47 -5.47
N ASP A 39 15.88 1.63 -5.94
CA ASP A 39 15.44 2.28 -7.19
C ASP A 39 15.30 1.25 -8.33
N LEU A 40 14.25 1.40 -9.13
CA LEU A 40 13.98 0.55 -10.28
C LEU A 40 14.61 1.13 -11.54
N THR A 41 15.33 0.31 -12.28
CA THR A 41 15.88 0.68 -13.59
C THR A 41 15.39 -0.31 -14.63
N THR A 42 14.83 0.20 -15.73
CA THR A 42 14.42 -0.62 -16.88
C THR A 42 14.59 0.16 -18.19
N ASN A 43 14.46 -0.54 -19.30
CA ASN A 43 14.47 0.05 -20.63
C ASN A 43 13.07 0.51 -21.08
N PHE A 44 12.98 1.35 -22.10
CA PHE A 44 11.72 1.69 -22.78
C PHE A 44 11.94 1.81 -24.30
N TYR A 45 10.87 1.85 -25.08
CA TYR A 45 10.94 1.93 -26.54
C TYR A 45 11.27 3.35 -27.01
N THR A 46 12.35 3.50 -27.76
CA THR A 46 12.70 4.76 -28.44
C THR A 46 12.42 4.65 -29.94
N LYS A 47 12.32 5.80 -30.61
CA LYS A 47 12.16 5.85 -32.08
C LYS A 47 13.46 5.54 -32.84
N GLY A 48 14.60 5.55 -32.15
CA GLY A 48 15.94 5.43 -32.75
C GLY A 48 16.56 4.04 -32.60
N LYS A 49 17.84 3.92 -32.96
CA LYS A 49 18.64 2.69 -32.80
C LYS A 49 19.20 2.49 -31.37
N LYS A 50 18.89 3.40 -30.43
CA LYS A 50 19.43 3.39 -29.06
C LYS A 50 18.36 2.95 -28.09
N LEU A 51 18.70 2.07 -27.15
CA LEU A 51 17.79 1.72 -26.06
C LEU A 51 17.70 2.90 -25.08
N GLY A 52 16.49 3.31 -24.74
CA GLY A 52 16.24 4.31 -23.69
C GLY A 52 16.20 3.63 -22.34
N TYR A 53 16.70 4.30 -21.30
CA TYR A 53 16.70 3.80 -19.93
C TYR A 53 15.95 4.74 -19.02
N ILE A 54 15.17 4.19 -18.10
CA ILE A 54 14.50 4.94 -17.04
C ILE A 54 14.89 4.38 -15.68
N GLN A 55 15.23 5.27 -14.75
CA GLN A 55 15.41 4.97 -13.34
C GLN A 55 14.36 5.72 -12.52
N VAL A 56 13.54 4.98 -11.76
CA VAL A 56 12.49 5.54 -10.90
C VAL A 56 12.64 5.11 -9.45
N ARG A 57 12.26 6.01 -8.54
CA ARG A 57 11.95 5.68 -7.15
C ARG A 57 10.46 5.90 -6.93
N ILE A 58 9.84 4.93 -6.28
CA ILE A 58 8.39 4.84 -6.14
C ILE A 58 8.05 4.73 -4.66
N ASP A 59 7.16 5.60 -4.19
CA ASP A 59 6.51 5.47 -2.89
C ASP A 59 5.05 5.09 -3.09
N ILE A 60 4.63 3.97 -2.52
CA ILE A 60 3.28 3.43 -2.62
C ILE A 60 2.45 3.96 -1.47
N MET A 61 1.36 4.65 -1.77
CA MET A 61 0.39 5.11 -0.78
C MET A 61 -0.64 4.01 -0.52
N VAL A 62 -0.73 3.53 0.71
CA VAL A 62 -1.73 2.54 1.13
C VAL A 62 -2.89 3.22 1.84
N ALA A 63 -4.10 2.73 1.60
CA ALA A 63 -5.31 3.30 2.21
C ALA A 63 -5.36 3.07 3.74
N ASN A 64 -4.71 2.01 4.22
CA ASN A 64 -4.66 1.63 5.62
C ASN A 64 -3.25 1.18 6.01
N GLU A 65 -2.69 1.79 7.06
CA GLU A 65 -1.40 1.44 7.65
C GLU A 65 -1.25 -0.05 7.99
N ALA A 66 -2.36 -0.74 8.34
CA ALA A 66 -2.36 -2.17 8.61
C ALA A 66 -1.94 -3.03 7.39
N ASP A 67 -2.04 -2.49 6.17
CA ASP A 67 -1.73 -3.20 4.94
C ASP A 67 -0.29 -3.01 4.47
N LEU A 68 0.53 -2.24 5.19
CA LEU A 68 1.95 -2.04 4.85
C LEU A 68 2.73 -3.36 4.80
N GLY A 69 2.48 -4.28 5.75
CA GLY A 69 3.16 -5.58 5.78
C GLY A 69 2.82 -6.45 4.57
N VAL A 70 1.64 -6.27 3.98
CA VAL A 70 1.24 -6.98 2.75
C VAL A 70 2.01 -6.43 1.55
N ILE A 71 2.16 -5.11 1.44
CA ILE A 71 2.97 -4.48 0.39
C ILE A 71 4.44 -4.90 0.50
N GLU A 72 4.99 -4.95 1.71
CA GLU A 72 6.36 -5.41 1.95
C GLU A 72 6.56 -6.87 1.54
N LEU A 73 5.62 -7.76 1.91
CA LEU A 73 5.67 -9.16 1.54
C LEU A 73 5.62 -9.38 0.01
N HIS A 74 4.75 -8.66 -0.68
CA HIS A 74 4.58 -8.77 -2.14
C HIS A 74 5.46 -7.82 -2.94
N GLN A 75 6.47 -7.21 -2.31
CA GLN A 75 7.39 -6.30 -2.97
C GLN A 75 7.99 -6.87 -4.27
N PRO A 76 8.42 -8.14 -4.36
CA PRO A 76 8.96 -8.70 -5.60
C PRO A 76 7.96 -8.66 -6.76
N LEU A 77 6.70 -8.99 -6.51
CA LEU A 77 5.61 -8.99 -7.51
C LEU A 77 5.29 -7.57 -7.98
N ILE A 78 5.27 -6.61 -7.05
CA ILE A 78 5.06 -5.19 -7.36
C ILE A 78 6.20 -4.68 -8.25
N ARG A 79 7.45 -5.00 -7.92
CA ARG A 79 8.62 -4.59 -8.71
C ARG A 79 8.57 -5.15 -10.13
N ASP A 80 8.24 -6.43 -10.28
CA ASP A 80 8.11 -7.09 -11.58
C ASP A 80 7.07 -6.38 -12.46
N ALA A 81 5.87 -6.16 -11.93
CA ALA A 81 4.80 -5.46 -12.63
C ALA A 81 5.18 -4.03 -13.06
N VAL A 82 5.89 -3.28 -12.20
CA VAL A 82 6.39 -1.94 -12.54
C VAL A 82 7.42 -2.01 -13.67
N ILE A 83 8.40 -2.91 -13.57
CA ILE A 83 9.47 -3.07 -14.57
C ILE A 83 8.86 -3.43 -15.94
N GLU A 84 7.90 -4.35 -15.95
CA GLU A 84 7.22 -4.77 -17.17
C GLU A 84 6.42 -3.62 -17.78
N LEU A 85 5.64 -2.89 -16.98
CA LEU A 85 4.81 -1.80 -17.48
C LEU A 85 5.66 -0.66 -18.05
N LEU A 86 6.70 -0.23 -17.33
CA LEU A 86 7.64 0.80 -17.80
C LEU A 86 8.42 0.32 -19.05
N GLY A 87 8.75 -0.97 -19.09
CA GLY A 87 9.38 -1.67 -20.22
C GLY A 87 8.66 -1.48 -21.56
N LYS A 88 7.33 -1.38 -21.50
CA LYS A 88 6.45 -1.32 -22.68
C LYS A 88 6.19 0.09 -23.18
N GLN A 89 6.66 1.12 -22.47
CA GLN A 89 6.31 2.50 -22.79
C GLN A 89 7.14 3.07 -23.94
N SER A 90 6.56 4.05 -24.63
CA SER A 90 7.27 4.84 -25.64
C SER A 90 7.99 6.02 -25.01
N GLU A 91 9.03 6.49 -25.69
CA GLU A 91 9.80 7.70 -25.34
C GLU A 91 8.91 8.93 -25.14
N ASP A 92 7.91 9.15 -26.00
CA ASP A 92 6.98 10.28 -25.88
C ASP A 92 6.18 10.22 -24.57
N THR A 93 5.80 9.01 -24.14
CA THR A 93 5.05 8.79 -22.89
C THR A 93 5.94 9.01 -21.68
N ILE A 94 7.18 8.53 -21.72
CA ILE A 94 8.13 8.61 -20.61
C ILE A 94 8.61 10.04 -20.37
N THR A 95 8.81 10.82 -21.43
CA THR A 95 9.37 12.19 -21.37
C THR A 95 8.32 13.27 -21.15
N SER A 96 7.05 13.02 -21.49
CA SER A 96 5.97 13.99 -21.33
C SER A 96 5.38 14.00 -19.92
N LEU A 97 4.98 15.18 -19.45
CA LEU A 97 4.31 15.33 -18.14
C LEU A 97 2.97 14.59 -18.11
N ALA A 98 2.18 14.70 -19.17
CA ALA A 98 0.90 14.01 -19.29
C ALA A 98 1.09 12.49 -19.28
N GLY A 99 2.07 11.98 -20.05
CA GLY A 99 2.39 10.56 -20.08
C GLY A 99 2.83 10.05 -18.71
N ARG A 100 3.64 10.80 -17.96
CA ARG A 100 4.00 10.43 -16.57
C ARG A 100 2.79 10.31 -15.64
N GLU A 101 1.83 11.22 -15.73
CA GLU A 101 0.60 11.14 -14.92
C GLU A 101 -0.28 9.97 -15.32
N ASP A 102 -0.40 9.69 -16.62
CA ASP A 102 -1.15 8.54 -17.12
C ASP A 102 -0.46 7.22 -16.71
N LEU A 103 0.87 7.17 -16.74
CA LEU A 103 1.64 6.03 -16.23
C LEU A 103 1.42 5.78 -14.75
N ARG A 104 1.39 6.83 -13.94
CA ARG A 104 1.11 6.72 -12.50
C ARG A 104 -0.25 6.07 -12.26
N LYS A 105 -1.30 6.55 -12.93
CA LYS A 105 -2.66 5.99 -12.82
C LYS A 105 -2.70 4.54 -13.29
N THR A 106 -2.11 4.25 -14.45
CA THR A 106 -2.06 2.90 -15.02
C THR A 106 -1.33 1.93 -14.09
N LEU A 107 -0.24 2.37 -13.45
CA LEU A 107 0.47 1.57 -12.46
C LEU A 107 -0.39 1.26 -11.24
N VAL A 108 -1.11 2.25 -10.69
CA VAL A 108 -2.00 2.02 -9.55
C VAL A 108 -3.08 0.99 -9.88
N GLU A 109 -3.69 1.09 -11.06
CA GLU A 109 -4.68 0.14 -11.54
C GLU A 109 -4.08 -1.26 -11.74
N GLN A 110 -2.94 -1.35 -12.44
CA GLN A 110 -2.27 -2.61 -12.72
C GLN A 110 -1.78 -3.29 -11.44
N LEU A 111 -1.20 -2.55 -10.49
CA LEU A 111 -0.70 -3.12 -9.25
C LEU A 111 -1.85 -3.63 -8.37
N ASN A 112 -2.96 -2.90 -8.29
CA ASN A 112 -4.15 -3.40 -7.61
C ASN A 112 -4.71 -4.65 -8.29
N ALA A 113 -4.75 -4.68 -9.63
CA ALA A 113 -5.20 -5.85 -10.38
C ALA A 113 -4.29 -7.07 -10.15
N THR A 114 -2.97 -6.87 -10.09
CA THR A 114 -1.98 -7.91 -9.83
C THR A 114 -2.03 -8.40 -8.37
N LEU A 115 -2.27 -7.53 -7.40
CA LEU A 115 -2.33 -7.88 -5.98
C LEU A 115 -3.68 -8.44 -5.54
N LEU A 116 -4.76 -8.17 -6.26
CA LEU A 116 -6.10 -8.60 -5.87
C LEU A 116 -6.23 -10.13 -5.70
N PRO A 117 -5.68 -10.99 -6.57
CA PRO A 117 -5.73 -12.45 -6.38
C PRO A 117 -4.96 -12.93 -5.14
N GLU A 118 -3.87 -12.25 -4.79
CA GLU A 118 -3.00 -12.63 -3.66
C GLU A 118 -3.54 -12.13 -2.31
N THR A 119 -4.19 -10.97 -2.32
CA THR A 119 -4.57 -10.24 -1.08
C THR A 119 -6.07 -10.21 -0.84
N GLY A 120 -6.89 -10.50 -1.86
CA GLY A 120 -8.35 -10.48 -1.81
C GLY A 120 -8.98 -9.08 -1.74
N LYS A 121 -8.18 -8.00 -1.77
CA LYS A 121 -8.66 -6.61 -1.73
C LYS A 121 -7.72 -5.65 -2.45
N THR A 122 -8.24 -4.48 -2.83
CA THR A 122 -7.42 -3.38 -3.37
C THR A 122 -6.79 -2.58 -2.22
N ILE A 123 -5.46 -2.53 -2.18
CA ILE A 123 -4.69 -1.96 -1.05
C ILE A 123 -4.08 -0.60 -1.41
N ILE A 124 -3.67 -0.45 -2.68
CA ILE A 124 -2.92 0.72 -3.14
C ILE A 124 -3.91 1.84 -3.44
N ALA A 125 -3.80 2.93 -2.69
CA ALA A 125 -4.62 4.12 -2.90
C ALA A 125 -4.04 5.01 -4.01
N ASP A 126 -2.72 5.20 -4.01
CA ASP A 126 -2.00 5.94 -5.05
C ASP A 126 -0.49 5.57 -5.01
N LEU A 127 0.29 6.18 -5.89
CA LEU A 127 1.72 5.97 -6.05
C LEU A 127 2.41 7.29 -6.39
N LEU A 128 3.57 7.54 -5.80
CA LEU A 128 4.37 8.75 -6.03
C LEU A 128 5.70 8.38 -6.67
N PHE A 129 6.03 9.05 -7.77
CA PHE A 129 7.38 9.01 -8.34
C PHE A 129 8.27 10.06 -7.65
N THR A 130 9.06 9.66 -6.66
CA THR A 130 9.98 10.55 -5.93
C THR A 130 11.33 10.74 -6.61
N LYS A 131 11.68 9.85 -7.54
CA LYS A 131 12.78 10.04 -8.49
C LYS A 131 12.32 9.54 -9.86
N TYR A 132 12.66 10.28 -10.91
CA TYR A 132 12.28 9.94 -12.27
C TYR A 132 13.35 10.48 -13.23
N LEU A 133 14.31 9.64 -13.59
CA LEU A 133 15.43 9.96 -14.48
C LEU A 133 15.35 9.10 -15.73
N TYR A 134 15.63 9.66 -16.89
CA TYR A 134 15.69 8.93 -18.15
C TYR A 134 16.90 9.36 -18.98
N GLN A 135 17.38 8.45 -19.83
CA GLN A 135 18.53 8.64 -20.74
C GLN A 135 18.31 7.97 -22.09
#